data_AF-A0A242NZY3-F1
#
_entry.id   AF-A0A242NZY3-F1
#
_cell.length_a   1.000
_cell.length_b   1.000
_cell.length_c   1.000
_cell.angle_alpha   90.00
_cell.angle_beta   90.00
_cell.angle_gamma   90.00
#
_symmetry.space_group_name_H-M   'P 1'
#
loop_
_entity.id
_entity.type
_entity.pdbx_description
1 polymer ?
#
loop_
_entity_poly.entity_id
_entity_poly.type
_entity_poly.pdbx_seq_one_letter_code
_entity_poly.pdbx_strand_id
1 'polypeptide(L)'
;FGDDDGDGYDDVAGEVIATASGDIGVKWENINGIDVTDTVKNNAYSKFIECDSPYKLTITATNGELKTQYGEPNKSSFMGGSHSYYINPKVEPHVCYAQPSPLFDDGSQLYAGAMHMLDGTGWDSSTIDWDYRGYPSKGFKSYGARNSGNYDGKNSVYTNNFPSTGSNGLYFYLLLAGISPEAVIAANGSSISAVEGGNVRLSLSTGITLWDHQSGVLDNFSTMFPYLSPLYGVPQKGLKITLNGPRATSNDKNFSPSTFRLYADSKKSKILYEFKLMRWYIPTDIAYPNDITKENVSIYQAKGQEECRRLGKGYRLTEMYDLTYDVYWEMGNKLGPTVGSALRQLSYRKDGEWVSGIINEWGCLYNNGRSRCRNYPDSDWSHDYYLIATTNIVEVRVWKNNRIASWHVSAEGGEAGGGSLPHYIACVSP
;
A
#
# COMPACT_ATOMS: atom_id res chain seq x y z
N PHE A 1 -32.95 18.70 -48.43
CA PHE A 1 -33.06 18.40 -46.99
C PHE A 1 -33.88 19.52 -46.41
N GLY A 2 -35.17 19.30 -46.19
CA GLY A 2 -36.13 20.22 -45.61
C GLY A 2 -37.34 19.39 -45.18
N ASP A 3 -37.92 19.68 -44.02
CA ASP A 3 -39.23 19.16 -43.62
C ASP A 3 -40.35 19.82 -44.46
N ASP A 4 -41.57 19.27 -44.37
CA ASP A 4 -42.69 19.66 -45.23
C ASP A 4 -43.23 21.08 -44.97
N ASP A 5 -42.81 21.76 -43.90
CA ASP A 5 -43.24 23.12 -43.53
C ASP A 5 -42.14 24.20 -43.58
N GLY A 6 -40.88 23.82 -43.84
CA GLY A 6 -39.82 24.75 -44.26
C GLY A 6 -39.31 25.69 -43.15
N ASP A 7 -39.43 25.28 -41.89
CA ASP A 7 -39.13 26.13 -40.72
C ASP A 7 -37.84 25.71 -39.96
N GLY A 8 -37.11 24.74 -40.52
CA GLY A 8 -35.75 24.40 -40.10
C GLY A 8 -34.66 25.28 -40.73
N TYR A 9 -34.90 25.86 -41.92
CA TYR A 9 -33.88 26.56 -42.71
C TYR A 9 -34.50 27.66 -43.59
N ASP A 10 -34.02 28.89 -43.47
CA ASP A 10 -34.39 30.00 -44.35
C ASP A 10 -33.53 29.94 -45.63
N ASP A 11 -34.14 29.51 -46.74
CA ASP A 11 -33.48 29.40 -48.05
C ASP A 11 -33.09 30.76 -48.67
N VAL A 12 -33.68 31.88 -48.21
CA VAL A 12 -33.38 33.24 -48.70
C VAL A 12 -32.19 33.83 -47.95
N ALA A 13 -32.12 33.63 -46.63
CA ALA A 13 -31.00 34.06 -45.80
C ALA A 13 -29.84 33.05 -45.77
N GLY A 14 -30.11 31.78 -46.08
CA GLY A 14 -29.15 30.68 -46.01
C GLY A 14 -28.83 30.20 -44.59
N GLU A 15 -29.74 30.40 -43.63
CA GLU A 15 -29.50 30.16 -42.20
C GLU A 15 -30.53 29.20 -41.55
N VAL A 16 -30.10 28.45 -40.54
CA VAL A 16 -30.98 27.61 -39.71
C VAL A 16 -31.76 28.51 -38.75
N ILE A 17 -33.10 28.49 -38.84
CA ILE A 17 -34.00 29.34 -38.04
C ILE A 17 -34.61 28.61 -36.83
N ALA A 18 -34.55 27.27 -36.82
CA ALA A 18 -34.86 26.48 -35.64
C ALA A 18 -33.77 26.67 -34.57
N THR A 19 -34.17 26.84 -33.31
CA THR A 19 -33.25 26.99 -32.18
C THR A 19 -33.37 25.81 -31.23
N ALA A 20 -32.23 25.24 -30.86
CA ALA A 20 -32.12 24.26 -29.79
C ALA A 20 -31.32 24.89 -28.64
N SER A 21 -31.85 24.77 -27.43
CA SER A 21 -31.18 25.20 -26.20
C SER A 21 -30.74 23.99 -25.38
N GLY A 22 -29.74 24.19 -24.51
CA GLY A 22 -29.20 23.13 -23.65
C GLY A 22 -27.68 23.01 -23.80
N ASP A 23 -27.07 22.39 -22.80
CA ASP A 23 -25.63 22.25 -22.67
C ASP A 23 -25.28 20.78 -22.49
N ILE A 24 -24.17 20.36 -23.11
CA ILE A 24 -23.56 19.05 -22.89
C ILE A 24 -22.25 19.25 -22.15
N GLY A 25 -22.15 18.63 -20.98
CA GLY A 25 -20.96 18.59 -20.16
C GLY A 25 -20.33 17.20 -20.15
N VAL A 26 -19.00 17.16 -20.05
CA VAL A 26 -18.23 15.94 -19.81
C VAL A 26 -17.36 16.12 -18.58
N LYS A 27 -17.29 15.09 -17.73
CA LYS A 27 -16.40 15.02 -16.59
C LYS A 27 -15.62 13.71 -16.62
N TRP A 28 -14.30 13.80 -16.49
CA TRP A 28 -13.42 12.64 -16.37
C TRP A 28 -12.88 12.54 -14.95
N GLU A 29 -12.97 11.37 -14.35
CA GLU A 29 -12.38 11.05 -13.06
C GLU A 29 -11.49 9.82 -13.20
N ASN A 30 -10.33 9.78 -12.52
CA ASN A 30 -9.52 8.55 -12.44
C ASN A 30 -10.05 7.62 -11.32
N ILE A 31 -9.41 6.45 -11.14
CA ILE A 31 -9.80 5.49 -10.10
C ILE A 31 -9.77 6.08 -8.67
N ASN A 32 -8.96 7.12 -8.43
CA ASN A 32 -8.86 7.79 -7.13
C ASN A 32 -9.92 8.89 -6.96
N GLY A 33 -10.83 9.08 -7.93
CA GLY A 33 -11.84 10.15 -7.91
C GLY A 33 -11.31 11.54 -8.24
N ILE A 34 -10.06 11.66 -8.73
CA ILE A 34 -9.48 12.94 -9.14
C ILE A 34 -10.07 13.35 -10.48
N ASP A 35 -10.55 14.59 -10.57
CA ASP A 35 -10.98 15.20 -11.82
C ASP A 35 -9.77 15.40 -12.75
N VAL A 36 -9.81 14.74 -13.91
CA VAL A 36 -8.78 14.81 -14.95
C VAL A 36 -9.32 15.38 -16.25
N THR A 37 -10.47 16.06 -16.21
CA THR A 37 -11.17 16.60 -17.39
C THR A 37 -10.28 17.54 -18.20
N ASP A 38 -9.64 18.51 -17.53
CA ASP A 38 -8.74 19.44 -18.21
C ASP A 38 -7.47 18.75 -18.71
N THR A 39 -6.95 17.77 -17.98
CA THR A 39 -5.81 16.96 -18.42
C THR A 39 -6.15 16.23 -19.73
N VAL A 40 -7.31 15.57 -19.82
CA VAL A 40 -7.77 14.88 -21.03
C VAL A 40 -8.02 15.88 -22.16
N LYS A 41 -8.69 17.01 -21.88
CA LYS A 41 -8.99 18.07 -22.86
C LYS A 41 -7.72 18.64 -23.49
N ASN A 42 -6.70 18.92 -22.68
CA ASN A 42 -5.44 19.51 -23.16
C ASN A 42 -4.48 18.48 -23.76
N ASN A 43 -4.75 17.19 -23.59
CA ASN A 43 -3.89 16.09 -24.06
C ASN A 43 -4.69 15.02 -24.81
N ALA A 44 -5.52 15.41 -25.77
CA ALA A 44 -6.47 14.53 -26.44
C ALA A 44 -5.86 13.27 -27.11
N TYR A 45 -4.55 13.29 -27.41
CA TYR A 45 -3.83 12.17 -28.05
C TYR A 45 -2.92 11.40 -27.08
N SER A 46 -2.85 11.81 -25.81
CA SER A 46 -2.05 11.10 -24.81
C SER A 46 -2.73 9.82 -24.38
N LYS A 47 -1.93 8.78 -24.13
CA LYS A 47 -2.44 7.52 -23.57
C LYS A 47 -2.88 7.75 -22.12
N PHE A 48 -3.98 7.13 -21.75
CA PHE A 48 -4.37 7.02 -20.34
C PHE A 48 -3.30 6.29 -19.54
N ILE A 49 -3.11 6.71 -18.29
CA ILE A 49 -2.25 6.01 -17.34
C ILE A 49 -3.03 4.79 -16.85
N GLU A 50 -2.63 3.62 -17.33
CA GLU A 50 -3.32 2.35 -17.07
C GLU A 50 -3.48 2.04 -15.57
N CYS A 51 -2.52 2.45 -14.74
CA CYS A 51 -2.52 2.22 -13.29
C CYS A 51 -3.44 3.17 -12.51
N ASP A 52 -4.05 4.13 -13.21
CA ASP A 52 -5.09 5.03 -12.70
C ASP A 52 -6.48 4.70 -13.29
N SER A 53 -6.59 3.59 -14.02
CA SER A 53 -7.86 3.05 -14.51
C SER A 53 -8.59 2.20 -13.46
N PRO A 54 -9.92 2.03 -13.53
CA PRO A 54 -10.82 2.58 -14.55
C PRO A 54 -11.00 4.09 -14.44
N TYR A 55 -11.07 4.75 -15.59
CA TYR A 55 -11.50 6.14 -15.68
C TYR A 55 -13.03 6.19 -15.77
N LYS A 56 -13.64 7.13 -15.07
CA LYS A 56 -15.08 7.38 -15.11
C LYS A 56 -15.35 8.62 -15.97
N LEU A 57 -16.00 8.42 -17.12
CA LEU A 57 -16.51 9.48 -17.98
C LEU A 57 -17.99 9.70 -17.66
N THR A 58 -18.33 10.86 -17.12
CA THR A 58 -19.72 11.28 -16.91
C THR A 58 -20.13 12.26 -18.00
N ILE A 59 -21.19 11.93 -18.74
CA ILE A 59 -21.78 12.80 -19.75
C ILE A 59 -23.10 13.33 -19.18
N THR A 60 -23.25 14.65 -19.13
CA THR A 60 -24.43 15.35 -18.62
C THR A 60 -25.03 16.20 -19.73
N ALA A 61 -26.34 16.13 -19.91
CA ALA A 61 -27.10 17.06 -20.73
C ALA A 61 -28.07 17.84 -19.84
N THR A 62 -28.17 19.16 -20.02
CA THR A 62 -29.20 19.96 -19.34
C THR A 62 -30.56 19.78 -20.00
N ASN A 63 -31.62 20.24 -19.34
CA ASN A 63 -32.91 20.39 -19.99
C ASN A 63 -32.77 21.39 -21.14
N GLY A 64 -33.49 21.15 -22.22
CA GLY A 64 -33.49 22.05 -23.35
C GLY A 64 -34.85 22.16 -24.00
N GLU A 65 -34.94 23.11 -24.91
CA GLU A 65 -36.12 23.42 -25.71
C GLU A 65 -35.68 23.46 -27.17
N LEU A 66 -36.38 22.69 -28.01
CA LEU A 66 -36.38 22.85 -29.45
C LEU A 66 -37.53 23.78 -29.81
N LYS A 67 -37.21 24.87 -30.49
CA LYS A 67 -38.18 25.86 -30.94
C LYS A 67 -38.05 26.05 -32.44
N THR A 68 -39.16 25.90 -33.13
CA THR A 68 -39.28 26.15 -34.56
C THR A 68 -40.08 27.44 -34.80
N GLN A 69 -40.12 27.94 -36.03
CA GLN A 69 -40.85 29.17 -36.34
C GLN A 69 -42.36 28.92 -36.49
N TYR A 70 -42.74 27.75 -36.99
CA TYR A 70 -44.11 27.32 -37.27
C TYR A 70 -44.40 25.94 -36.63
N GLY A 71 -45.60 25.39 -36.81
CA GLY A 71 -46.04 24.13 -36.19
C GLY A 71 -46.85 24.28 -34.90
N GLU A 72 -47.72 23.31 -34.59
CA GLU A 72 -48.56 23.28 -33.38
C GLU A 72 -48.42 21.91 -32.68
N PRO A 73 -47.64 21.81 -31.59
CA PRO A 73 -46.89 22.89 -30.93
C PRO A 73 -45.58 23.27 -31.66
N ASN A 74 -45.22 24.56 -31.69
CA ASN A 74 -43.93 25.07 -32.24
C ASN A 74 -42.74 24.96 -31.26
N LYS A 75 -42.96 24.26 -30.14
CA LYS A 75 -41.99 24.07 -29.08
C LYS A 75 -42.10 22.68 -28.51
N SER A 76 -40.95 22.06 -28.27
CA SER A 76 -40.85 20.81 -27.54
C SER A 76 -39.72 20.90 -26.54
N SER A 77 -39.98 20.47 -25.31
CA SER A 77 -38.95 20.39 -24.27
C SER A 77 -38.41 18.97 -24.17
N PHE A 78 -37.10 18.88 -23.92
CA PHE A 78 -36.45 17.62 -23.61
C PHE A 78 -35.83 17.70 -22.21
N MET A 79 -35.98 16.61 -21.47
CA MET A 79 -35.36 16.47 -20.17
C MET A 79 -33.90 16.09 -20.34
N GLY A 80 -33.04 16.79 -19.59
CA GLY A 80 -31.65 16.45 -19.44
C GLY A 80 -31.46 15.12 -18.72
N GLY A 81 -30.20 14.68 -18.67
CA GLY A 81 -29.84 13.42 -18.06
C GLY A 81 -28.34 13.33 -17.81
N SER A 82 -27.95 12.31 -17.04
CA SER A 82 -26.55 12.01 -16.77
C SER A 82 -26.30 10.52 -16.84
N HIS A 83 -25.15 10.13 -17.40
CA HIS A 83 -24.71 8.75 -17.41
C HIS A 83 -23.19 8.67 -17.24
N SER A 84 -22.71 7.65 -16.53
CA SER A 84 -21.29 7.41 -16.32
C SER A 84 -20.84 6.12 -17.00
N TYR A 85 -19.77 6.22 -17.78
CA TYR A 85 -19.06 5.11 -18.41
C TYR A 85 -17.74 4.85 -17.69
N TYR A 86 -17.36 3.59 -17.55
CA TYR A 86 -16.08 3.18 -16.97
C TYR A 86 -15.17 2.62 -18.05
N ILE A 87 -13.97 3.19 -18.16
CA ILE A 87 -13.03 2.96 -19.26
C ILE A 87 -11.73 2.38 -18.69
N ASN A 88 -11.42 1.15 -19.09
CA ASN A 88 -10.15 0.49 -18.83
C ASN A 88 -9.32 0.45 -20.12
N PRO A 89 -8.12 1.05 -20.14
CA PRO A 89 -7.21 0.95 -21.27
C PRO A 89 -6.89 -0.52 -21.58
N LYS A 90 -6.97 -0.90 -22.86
CA LYS A 90 -6.50 -2.21 -23.32
C LYS A 90 -4.98 -2.18 -23.44
N VAL A 91 -4.30 -2.72 -22.44
CA VAL A 91 -2.84 -2.78 -22.34
C VAL A 91 -2.38 -4.22 -22.11
N GLU A 92 -1.10 -4.46 -22.37
CA GLU A 92 -0.46 -5.72 -22.03
C GLU A 92 -0.53 -5.98 -20.51
N PRO A 93 -0.86 -7.21 -20.06
CA PRO A 93 -0.87 -7.57 -18.65
C PRO A 93 0.41 -7.19 -17.89
N HIS A 94 0.27 -6.43 -16.80
CA HIS A 94 1.35 -6.13 -15.87
C HIS A 94 0.81 -5.75 -14.47
N VAL A 95 1.73 -5.68 -13.51
CA VAL A 95 1.47 -5.21 -12.15
C VAL A 95 1.81 -3.72 -12.06
N CYS A 96 0.87 -2.94 -11.55
CA CYS A 96 1.06 -1.53 -11.23
C CYS A 96 1.69 -1.35 -9.85
N TYR A 97 1.08 -1.97 -8.84
CA TYR A 97 1.51 -1.85 -7.46
C TYR A 97 1.39 -3.18 -6.72
N ALA A 98 2.28 -3.38 -5.75
CA ALA A 98 2.12 -4.36 -4.69
C ALA A 98 1.77 -3.61 -3.40
N GLN A 99 0.58 -3.86 -2.88
CA GLN A 99 -0.01 -3.14 -1.77
C GLN A 99 -0.09 -4.04 -0.53
N PRO A 100 0.90 -3.98 0.38
CA PRO A 100 0.69 -4.38 1.77
C PRO A 100 -0.25 -3.38 2.46
N SER A 101 -0.55 -3.59 3.73
CA SER A 101 -1.31 -2.59 4.47
C SER A 101 -0.62 -1.23 4.45
N PRO A 102 -1.34 -0.15 4.09
CA PRO A 102 -0.81 1.18 4.18
C PRO A 102 -0.61 1.58 5.64
N LEU A 103 0.61 1.99 5.99
CA LEU A 103 0.94 2.55 7.29
C LEU A 103 0.43 4.00 7.36
N PHE A 104 -0.56 4.27 8.20
CA PHE A 104 -1.05 5.62 8.58
C PHE A 104 -1.22 6.65 7.43
N ASP A 105 -1.50 6.23 6.19
CA ASP A 105 -1.57 7.12 5.02
C ASP A 105 -2.92 7.87 4.90
N ASP A 106 -3.24 8.76 5.83
CA ASP A 106 -4.34 9.71 5.61
C ASP A 106 -3.91 11.17 5.76
N GLY A 107 -4.71 12.05 5.17
CA GLY A 107 -4.54 13.48 5.33
C GLY A 107 -4.72 13.97 6.78
N SER A 108 -5.47 13.23 7.61
CA SER A 108 -5.80 13.66 8.99
C SER A 108 -4.59 13.64 9.93
N GLN A 109 -3.68 12.68 9.75
CA GLN A 109 -2.43 12.57 10.50
C GLN A 109 -1.39 13.63 10.07
N LEU A 110 -1.43 14.08 8.81
CA LEU A 110 -0.70 15.26 8.34
C LEU A 110 -1.18 16.53 9.06
N TYR A 111 -2.50 16.74 9.16
CA TYR A 111 -3.08 17.88 9.87
C TYR A 111 -2.87 17.83 11.39
N ALA A 112 -2.72 16.64 11.97
CA ALA A 112 -2.36 16.46 13.37
C ALA A 112 -0.87 16.73 13.66
N GLY A 113 -0.06 17.11 12.66
CA GLY A 113 1.37 17.34 12.81
C GLY A 113 2.15 16.05 13.13
N ALA A 114 1.61 14.90 12.72
CA ALA A 114 2.08 13.58 13.14
C ALA A 114 2.78 12.76 12.05
N MET A 115 2.99 13.31 10.85
CA MET A 115 3.58 12.56 9.73
C MET A 115 4.50 13.42 8.90
N HIS A 116 5.78 13.07 8.80
CA HIS A 116 6.57 13.42 7.62
C HIS A 116 7.54 12.28 7.25
N MET A 117 7.40 11.81 6.00
CA MET A 117 8.20 10.76 5.36
C MET A 117 7.95 9.33 5.85
N LEU A 118 6.72 8.84 5.67
CA LEU A 118 6.46 7.40 5.71
C LEU A 118 6.85 6.72 4.41
N ASP A 119 6.91 7.41 3.26
CA ASP A 119 7.13 6.75 1.97
C ASP A 119 8.52 6.96 1.42
N GLY A 120 9.30 5.89 1.50
CA GLY A 120 10.63 5.81 0.96
C GLY A 120 10.66 5.54 -0.53
N THR A 121 11.89 5.42 -1.01
CA THR A 121 12.21 5.17 -2.40
C THR A 121 11.52 3.90 -2.92
N GLY A 122 10.78 4.01 -4.03
CA GLY A 122 10.05 2.90 -4.65
C GLY A 122 8.58 2.79 -4.23
N TRP A 123 8.15 3.49 -3.18
CA TRP A 123 6.75 3.55 -2.76
C TRP A 123 6.00 4.67 -3.49
N ASP A 124 4.69 4.46 -3.63
CA ASP A 124 3.76 5.48 -4.07
C ASP A 124 3.42 6.43 -2.93
N SER A 125 4.00 7.63 -2.92
CA SER A 125 3.82 8.57 -1.81
C SER A 125 2.41 9.14 -1.73
N SER A 126 1.77 9.08 -0.56
CA SER A 126 0.53 9.81 -0.26
C SER A 126 0.73 11.33 -0.10
N THR A 127 1.98 11.76 0.04
CA THR A 127 2.38 13.16 0.25
C THR A 127 3.30 13.63 -0.87
N ILE A 128 3.03 14.81 -1.45
CA ILE A 128 3.85 15.46 -2.47
C ILE A 128 4.12 16.89 -1.99
N ASP A 129 5.39 17.31 -1.97
CA ASP A 129 5.80 18.65 -1.52
C ASP A 129 5.21 19.05 -0.15
N TRP A 130 5.18 18.08 0.78
CA TRP A 130 4.64 18.21 2.15
C TRP A 130 3.11 18.28 2.26
N ASP A 131 2.40 18.21 1.13
CA ASP A 131 0.94 18.22 1.10
C ASP A 131 0.37 16.83 0.78
N TYR A 132 -0.76 16.51 1.41
CA TYR A 132 -1.52 15.32 1.05
C TYR A 132 -2.03 15.46 -0.39
N ARG A 133 -1.72 14.49 -1.26
CA ARG A 133 -2.08 14.56 -2.69
C ARG A 133 -3.57 14.31 -2.98
N GLY A 134 -4.38 14.10 -1.95
CA GLY A 134 -5.81 13.86 -2.06
C GLY A 134 -6.25 12.40 -1.99
N TYR A 135 -5.33 11.43 -2.02
CA TYR A 135 -5.63 10.00 -1.91
C TYR A 135 -4.44 9.20 -1.34
N PRO A 136 -4.69 8.07 -0.64
CA PRO A 136 -3.65 7.30 0.04
C PRO A 136 -2.68 6.64 -0.94
N SER A 137 -1.59 6.11 -0.41
CA SER A 137 -0.63 5.31 -1.16
C SER A 137 -1.24 4.05 -1.76
N LYS A 138 -0.83 3.72 -2.99
CA LYS A 138 -1.12 2.42 -3.62
C LYS A 138 -0.09 1.32 -3.27
N GLY A 139 0.93 1.62 -2.45
CA GLY A 139 1.98 0.70 -2.03
C GLY A 139 3.25 0.77 -2.88
N PHE A 140 3.95 -0.35 -3.01
CA PHE A 140 5.20 -0.45 -3.76
C PHE A 140 4.94 -0.38 -5.27
N LYS A 141 5.67 0.48 -5.99
CA LYS A 141 5.60 0.59 -7.46
C LYS A 141 6.38 -0.54 -8.12
N SER A 142 5.70 -1.31 -8.96
CA SER A 142 6.35 -2.35 -9.76
C SER A 142 7.00 -1.74 -11.00
N TYR A 143 8.31 -1.94 -11.15
CA TYR A 143 9.09 -1.44 -12.31
C TYR A 143 9.35 -2.52 -13.37
N GLY A 144 8.98 -3.78 -13.09
CA GLY A 144 9.23 -4.88 -14.01
C GLY A 144 8.84 -6.24 -13.44
N ALA A 145 8.39 -7.14 -14.32
CA ALA A 145 7.93 -8.46 -13.91
C ALA A 145 9.05 -9.41 -13.43
N ARG A 146 10.32 -9.13 -13.77
CA ARG A 146 11.51 -9.97 -13.47
C ARG A 146 12.52 -9.22 -12.61
N ASN A 147 12.03 -8.58 -11.55
CA ASN A 147 12.84 -7.77 -10.66
C ASN A 147 12.95 -8.50 -9.32
N SER A 148 13.94 -9.37 -9.13
CA SER A 148 14.21 -9.99 -7.83
C SER A 148 15.64 -10.53 -7.72
N GLY A 149 16.14 -10.64 -6.49
CA GLY A 149 17.33 -11.42 -6.17
C GLY A 149 18.65 -10.66 -6.01
N ASN A 150 18.72 -9.35 -6.26
CA ASN A 150 19.91 -8.55 -5.96
C ASN A 150 19.57 -7.35 -5.09
N TYR A 151 19.79 -7.46 -3.79
CA TYR A 151 19.42 -6.44 -2.81
C TYR A 151 20.59 -5.51 -2.45
N ASP A 152 21.75 -5.62 -3.10
CA ASP A 152 22.93 -4.84 -2.72
C ASP A 152 22.81 -3.38 -3.19
N GLY A 153 23.02 -2.45 -2.24
CA GLY A 153 22.93 -1.01 -2.44
C GLY A 153 21.50 -0.46 -2.36
N LYS A 154 21.36 0.80 -1.94
CA LYS A 154 20.05 1.48 -1.79
C LYS A 154 19.22 1.51 -3.08
N ASN A 155 19.87 1.55 -4.24
CA ASN A 155 19.17 1.59 -5.54
C ASN A 155 18.57 0.23 -5.94
N SER A 156 18.90 -0.86 -5.24
CA SER A 156 18.32 -2.17 -5.51
C SER A 156 16.79 -2.20 -5.33
N VAL A 157 16.22 -1.26 -4.58
CA VAL A 157 14.76 -1.11 -4.41
C VAL A 157 14.01 -0.89 -5.74
N TYR A 158 14.69 -0.41 -6.80
CA TYR A 158 14.09 -0.23 -8.13
C TYR A 158 14.22 -1.47 -9.03
N THR A 159 15.09 -2.41 -8.66
CA THR A 159 15.36 -3.64 -9.42
C THR A 159 14.89 -4.89 -8.69
N ASN A 160 14.18 -4.74 -7.57
CA ASN A 160 13.52 -5.83 -6.85
C ASN A 160 12.07 -5.47 -6.59
N ASN A 161 11.23 -6.48 -6.63
CA ASN A 161 9.82 -6.41 -6.32
C ASN A 161 9.60 -6.73 -4.85
N PHE A 162 8.64 -6.02 -4.26
CA PHE A 162 8.08 -6.38 -2.96
C PHE A 162 7.37 -7.75 -3.02
N PRO A 163 7.43 -8.58 -1.97
CA PRO A 163 8.22 -8.40 -0.74
C PRO A 163 9.61 -9.04 -0.80
N SER A 164 10.51 -8.58 0.07
CA SER A 164 11.78 -9.25 0.38
C SER A 164 11.79 -9.94 1.75
N THR A 165 10.87 -9.55 2.63
CA THR A 165 10.65 -10.12 3.95
C THR A 165 9.30 -10.83 4.03
N GLY A 166 9.12 -11.78 4.93
CA GLY A 166 7.83 -12.44 5.10
C GLY A 166 7.63 -13.07 6.47
N SER A 167 6.37 -13.28 6.81
CA SER A 167 5.92 -14.02 7.99
C SER A 167 4.63 -14.73 7.66
N ASN A 168 4.31 -15.78 8.40
CA ASN A 168 3.07 -16.53 8.19
C ASN A 168 1.85 -15.62 8.38
N GLY A 169 0.87 -15.74 7.48
CA GLY A 169 -0.40 -15.02 7.54
C GLY A 169 -0.36 -13.58 7.00
N LEU A 170 0.82 -13.05 6.68
CA LEU A 170 0.92 -11.76 5.99
C LEU A 170 0.41 -11.88 4.55
N TYR A 171 -0.24 -10.82 4.07
CA TYR A 171 -0.76 -10.79 2.71
C TYR A 171 -0.66 -9.40 2.11
N PHE A 172 -0.64 -9.34 0.79
CA PHE A 172 -0.65 -8.10 0.03
C PHE A 172 -1.52 -8.26 -1.21
N TYR A 173 -1.89 -7.14 -1.83
CA TYR A 173 -2.61 -7.14 -3.08
C TYR A 173 -1.69 -6.76 -4.23
N LEU A 174 -1.81 -7.45 -5.36
CA LEU A 174 -1.34 -6.91 -6.63
C LEU A 174 -2.47 -6.12 -7.29
N LEU A 175 -2.20 -4.85 -7.57
CA LEU A 175 -3.04 -3.99 -8.39
C LEU A 175 -2.59 -4.14 -9.85
N LEU A 176 -3.49 -4.60 -10.71
CA LEU A 176 -3.18 -5.11 -12.05
C LEU A 176 -3.73 -4.20 -13.14
N ALA A 177 -3.04 -4.14 -14.27
CA ALA A 177 -3.53 -3.54 -15.51
C ALA A 177 -3.49 -4.58 -16.64
N GLY A 178 -4.49 -4.54 -17.53
CA GLY A 178 -4.58 -5.45 -18.68
C GLY A 178 -4.97 -6.90 -18.36
N ILE A 179 -5.16 -7.26 -17.09
CA ILE A 179 -5.57 -8.61 -16.66
C ILE A 179 -6.35 -8.55 -15.34
N SER A 180 -7.34 -9.44 -15.17
CA SER A 180 -8.09 -9.54 -13.90
C SER A 180 -7.42 -10.49 -12.92
N PRO A 181 -7.61 -10.30 -11.60
CA PRO A 181 -7.15 -11.26 -10.58
C PRO A 181 -7.61 -12.70 -10.85
N GLU A 182 -8.85 -12.90 -11.33
CA GLU A 182 -9.38 -14.22 -11.67
C GLU A 182 -8.60 -14.89 -12.80
N ALA A 183 -8.22 -14.14 -13.83
CA ALA A 183 -7.43 -14.67 -14.94
C ALA A 183 -6.03 -15.10 -14.48
N VAL A 184 -5.42 -14.35 -13.54
CA VAL A 184 -4.15 -14.73 -12.92
C VAL A 184 -4.31 -16.01 -12.10
N ILE A 185 -5.36 -16.13 -11.29
CA ILE A 185 -5.64 -17.36 -10.52
C ILE A 185 -5.87 -18.55 -11.46
N ALA A 186 -6.63 -18.37 -12.54
CA ALA A 186 -6.85 -19.41 -13.53
C ALA A 186 -5.55 -19.86 -14.23
N ALA A 187 -4.62 -18.93 -14.46
CA ALA A 187 -3.33 -19.22 -15.08
C ALA A 187 -2.34 -19.95 -14.13
N ASN A 188 -2.39 -19.67 -12.83
CA ASN A 188 -1.38 -20.13 -11.87
C ASN A 188 -1.86 -21.21 -10.90
N GLY A 189 -3.18 -21.32 -10.69
CA GLY A 189 -3.78 -22.02 -9.56
C GLY A 189 -3.88 -21.14 -8.30
N SER A 190 -4.62 -21.61 -7.30
CA SER A 190 -4.82 -20.90 -6.03
C SER A 190 -3.71 -21.15 -5.00
N SER A 191 -2.81 -22.11 -5.24
CA SER A 191 -1.66 -22.39 -4.38
C SER A 191 -0.38 -22.45 -5.20
N ILE A 192 0.59 -21.58 -4.90
CA ILE A 192 1.85 -21.48 -5.62
C ILE A 192 2.99 -21.92 -4.70
N SER A 193 3.85 -22.78 -5.22
CA SER A 193 5.15 -23.12 -4.60
C SER A 193 6.26 -22.27 -5.21
N ALA A 194 7.32 -22.04 -4.43
CA ALA A 194 8.49 -21.33 -4.93
C ALA A 194 9.11 -22.08 -6.12
N VAL A 195 9.65 -21.33 -7.08
CA VAL A 195 10.42 -21.89 -8.21
C VAL A 195 11.88 -22.17 -7.82
N GLU A 196 12.33 -21.62 -6.70
CA GLU A 196 13.65 -21.79 -6.11
C GLU A 196 13.51 -21.68 -4.59
N GLY A 197 14.12 -22.61 -3.84
CA GLY A 197 14.09 -22.65 -2.38
C GLY A 197 12.76 -23.08 -1.76
N GLY A 198 12.68 -22.96 -0.43
CA GLY A 198 11.47 -22.67 0.31
C GLY A 198 10.61 -23.83 0.86
N ASN A 199 10.12 -23.59 2.08
CA ASN A 199 8.97 -24.24 2.72
C ASN A 199 7.74 -23.31 2.76
N VAL A 200 7.80 -22.19 2.02
CA VAL A 200 6.74 -21.18 1.94
C VAL A 200 5.87 -21.46 0.71
N ARG A 201 4.55 -21.30 0.87
CA ARG A 201 3.57 -21.35 -0.21
C ARG A 201 2.75 -20.07 -0.24
N LEU A 202 2.35 -19.67 -1.44
CA LEU A 202 1.41 -18.57 -1.61
C LEU A 202 0.00 -19.12 -1.78
N SER A 203 -0.97 -18.48 -1.13
CA SER A 203 -2.39 -18.67 -1.43
C SER A 203 -2.90 -17.46 -2.21
N LEU A 204 -3.53 -17.71 -3.35
CA LEU A 204 -4.07 -16.67 -4.22
C LEU A 204 -5.58 -16.63 -4.11
N SER A 205 -6.11 -15.42 -3.91
CA SER A 205 -7.54 -15.16 -3.93
C SER A 205 -7.81 -13.76 -4.47
N THR A 206 -9.08 -13.44 -4.69
CA THR A 206 -9.50 -12.08 -5.04
C THR A 206 -9.94 -11.35 -3.79
N GLY A 207 -9.69 -10.05 -3.70
CA GLY A 207 -10.23 -9.23 -2.63
C GLY A 207 -10.31 -7.77 -3.00
N ILE A 208 -10.82 -6.97 -2.07
CA ILE A 208 -10.83 -5.52 -2.17
C ILE A 208 -9.78 -4.98 -1.21
N THR A 209 -8.98 -4.03 -1.66
CA THR A 209 -7.85 -3.45 -0.92
C THR A 209 -8.22 -2.51 0.24
N LEU A 210 -9.38 -2.72 0.84
CA LEU A 210 -9.85 -1.94 1.99
C LEU A 210 -9.23 -2.50 3.26
N TRP A 211 -8.41 -1.69 3.92
CA TRP A 211 -7.74 -2.05 5.17
C TRP A 211 -8.49 -1.45 6.35
N ASP A 212 -8.77 -2.27 7.36
CA ASP A 212 -9.46 -1.87 8.59
C ASP A 212 -8.54 -0.99 9.45
N HIS A 213 -9.12 -0.02 10.16
CA HIS A 213 -8.38 0.76 11.14
C HIS A 213 -9.33 1.33 12.21
N GLN A 214 -8.84 1.38 13.44
CA GLN A 214 -9.48 2.04 14.56
C GLN A 214 -8.67 3.29 14.92
N SER A 215 -9.12 4.46 14.48
CA SER A 215 -8.48 5.69 14.92
C SER A 215 -9.05 6.14 16.26
N GLY A 216 -8.25 6.03 17.32
CA GLY A 216 -8.57 6.65 18.61
C GLY A 216 -8.61 8.18 18.58
N VAL A 217 -8.18 8.81 17.47
CA VAL A 217 -8.24 10.26 17.25
C VAL A 217 -9.53 10.67 16.52
N LEU A 218 -10.20 9.74 15.82
CA LEU A 218 -11.34 10.05 14.94
C LEU A 218 -12.72 10.09 15.62
N ASP A 219 -12.86 9.75 16.91
CA ASP A 219 -14.16 9.92 17.58
C ASP A 219 -14.62 11.40 17.58
N ASN A 220 -13.66 12.35 17.57
CA ASN A 220 -13.94 13.79 17.46
C ASN A 220 -13.74 14.39 16.05
N PHE A 221 -13.04 13.72 15.13
CA PHE A 221 -12.83 14.23 13.75
C PHE A 221 -13.87 13.70 12.75
N SER A 222 -14.49 12.55 13.03
CA SER A 222 -15.62 11.97 12.29
C SER A 222 -16.79 12.95 12.12
N THR A 223 -17.01 13.83 13.12
CA THR A 223 -18.05 14.86 13.09
C THR A 223 -17.68 16.09 12.26
N MET A 224 -16.39 16.35 12.04
CA MET A 224 -15.89 17.51 11.29
C MET A 224 -15.59 17.17 9.81
N PHE A 225 -15.30 15.90 9.50
CA PHE A 225 -15.05 15.39 8.15
C PHE A 225 -15.75 14.04 7.90
N PRO A 226 -17.07 14.01 7.74
CA PRO A 226 -17.87 12.78 7.64
C PRO A 226 -17.60 11.92 6.38
N TYR A 227 -16.79 12.41 5.43
CA TYR A 227 -16.38 11.68 4.23
C TYR A 227 -15.15 10.76 4.47
N LEU A 228 -14.53 10.81 5.65
CA LEU A 228 -13.34 10.03 6.04
C LEU A 228 -13.69 8.73 6.82
N SER A 229 -14.83 8.08 6.50
CA SER A 229 -15.28 6.83 7.13
C SER A 229 -14.18 5.72 7.08
N PRO A 230 -14.15 4.76 8.03
CA PRO A 230 -12.96 4.26 8.74
C PRO A 230 -12.04 3.28 7.97
N LEU A 231 -12.05 3.30 6.63
CA LEU A 231 -11.29 2.38 5.81
C LEU A 231 -10.17 3.11 5.07
N TYR A 232 -8.93 2.62 5.20
CA TYR A 232 -7.77 3.15 4.48
C TYR A 232 -7.65 2.51 3.10
N GLY A 233 -7.23 3.32 2.12
CA GLY A 233 -7.08 2.90 0.73
C GLY A 233 -8.30 3.23 -0.14
N VAL A 234 -8.06 3.50 -1.43
CA VAL A 234 -9.14 3.48 -2.42
C VAL A 234 -9.57 2.01 -2.58
N PRO A 235 -10.86 1.65 -2.43
CA PRO A 235 -11.30 0.28 -2.67
C PRO A 235 -10.99 -0.13 -4.11
N GLN A 236 -10.08 -1.09 -4.28
CA GLN A 236 -9.72 -1.62 -5.59
C GLN A 236 -9.76 -3.13 -5.55
N LYS A 237 -10.22 -3.73 -6.65
CA LYS A 237 -10.17 -5.17 -6.80
C LYS A 237 -8.74 -5.58 -7.08
N GLY A 238 -8.14 -6.35 -6.17
CA GLY A 238 -6.76 -6.81 -6.26
C GLY A 238 -6.66 -8.34 -6.23
N LEU A 239 -5.52 -8.84 -6.70
CA LEU A 239 -5.11 -10.22 -6.45
C LEU A 239 -4.47 -10.29 -5.07
N LYS A 240 -5.17 -10.90 -4.10
CA LYS A 240 -4.64 -11.14 -2.75
C LYS A 240 -3.66 -12.30 -2.79
N ILE A 241 -2.46 -12.06 -2.27
CA ILE A 241 -1.39 -13.05 -2.11
C ILE A 241 -1.09 -13.19 -0.62
N THR A 242 -1.45 -14.33 -0.04
CA THR A 242 -1.15 -14.66 1.36
C THR A 242 0.07 -15.56 1.46
N LEU A 243 0.99 -15.23 2.36
CA LEU A 243 2.18 -16.01 2.67
C LEU A 243 1.83 -17.08 3.72
N ASN A 244 2.03 -18.35 3.37
CA ASN A 244 1.86 -19.49 4.27
C ASN A 244 3.21 -20.15 4.45
N GLY A 245 3.72 -20.21 5.68
CA GLY A 245 5.06 -20.71 5.89
C GLY A 245 5.28 -21.15 7.33
N PRO A 246 6.55 -21.42 7.68
CA PRO A 246 6.89 -21.87 9.00
C PRO A 246 6.53 -20.84 10.08
N ARG A 247 6.00 -21.31 11.21
CA ARG A 247 5.68 -20.49 12.39
C ARG A 247 6.12 -21.21 13.67
N ALA A 248 5.95 -20.57 14.82
CA ALA A 248 6.41 -21.11 16.11
C ALA A 248 5.87 -22.53 16.41
N THR A 249 4.67 -22.84 15.92
CA THR A 249 4.00 -24.14 16.08
C THR A 249 4.27 -25.15 14.97
N SER A 250 4.98 -24.78 13.89
CA SER A 250 5.29 -25.69 12.78
C SER A 250 6.25 -26.81 13.20
N ASN A 251 6.05 -28.01 12.67
CA ASN A 251 7.01 -29.11 12.85
C ASN A 251 8.34 -28.81 12.16
N ASP A 252 8.29 -28.37 10.89
CA ASP A 252 9.44 -27.86 10.16
C ASP A 252 9.42 -26.33 10.19
N LYS A 253 10.47 -25.75 10.78
CA LYS A 253 10.67 -24.31 10.93
C LYS A 253 11.72 -23.76 9.97
N ASN A 254 12.32 -24.60 9.14
CA ASN A 254 13.39 -24.18 8.26
C ASN A 254 12.86 -23.22 7.20
N PHE A 255 13.66 -22.19 6.93
CA PHE A 255 13.47 -21.27 5.84
C PHE A 255 14.73 -21.22 4.98
N SER A 256 14.53 -21.10 3.67
CA SER A 256 15.56 -20.74 2.71
C SER A 256 15.02 -19.65 1.80
N PRO A 257 15.87 -18.73 1.31
CA PRO A 257 15.44 -17.70 0.38
C PRO A 257 14.65 -18.30 -0.79
N SER A 258 13.46 -17.75 -1.04
CA SER A 258 12.45 -18.38 -1.88
C SER A 258 12.00 -17.44 -3.00
N THR A 259 12.16 -17.86 -4.26
CA THR A 259 11.75 -17.08 -5.43
C THR A 259 10.36 -17.54 -5.90
N PHE A 260 9.43 -16.62 -6.10
CA PHE A 260 8.09 -16.91 -6.60
C PHE A 260 7.86 -16.24 -7.95
N ARG A 261 7.12 -16.91 -8.83
CA ARG A 261 6.72 -16.38 -10.14
C ARG A 261 5.22 -16.57 -10.35
N LEU A 262 4.55 -15.48 -10.69
CA LEU A 262 3.19 -15.47 -11.20
C LEU A 262 3.24 -15.20 -12.70
N TYR A 263 2.35 -15.85 -13.45
CA TYR A 263 2.27 -15.75 -14.91
C TYR A 263 0.95 -15.13 -15.35
N ALA A 264 0.96 -14.41 -16.46
CA ALA A 264 -0.24 -13.85 -17.07
C ALA A 264 -1.04 -14.88 -17.88
N ASP A 265 -0.43 -16.05 -18.17
CA ASP A 265 -1.01 -17.09 -19.01
C ASP A 265 -0.71 -18.50 -18.45
N SER A 266 -1.60 -19.45 -18.75
CA SER A 266 -1.49 -20.84 -18.27
C SER A 266 -0.35 -21.63 -18.89
N LYS A 267 0.17 -21.20 -20.05
CA LYS A 267 1.37 -21.79 -20.67
C LYS A 267 2.65 -21.33 -20.00
N LYS A 268 2.56 -20.39 -19.03
CA LYS A 268 3.67 -19.80 -18.29
C LYS A 268 4.70 -19.12 -19.20
N SER A 269 4.23 -18.55 -20.31
CA SER A 269 5.09 -17.87 -21.28
C SER A 269 5.44 -16.44 -20.88
N LYS A 270 4.54 -15.77 -20.16
CA LYS A 270 4.66 -14.37 -19.72
C LYS A 270 4.66 -14.29 -18.20
N ILE A 271 5.80 -13.96 -17.62
CA ILE A 271 5.89 -13.63 -16.18
C ILE A 271 5.15 -12.31 -15.97
N LEU A 272 4.23 -12.33 -15.02
CA LEU A 272 3.47 -11.18 -14.56
C LEU A 272 4.17 -10.50 -13.39
N TYR A 273 4.68 -11.29 -12.44
CA TYR A 273 5.34 -10.79 -11.24
C TYR A 273 6.30 -11.84 -10.68
N GLU A 274 7.49 -11.41 -10.30
CA GLU A 274 8.50 -12.21 -9.63
C GLU A 274 9.00 -11.46 -8.41
N PHE A 275 9.08 -12.13 -7.27
CA PHE A 275 9.70 -11.59 -6.05
C PHE A 275 10.47 -12.69 -5.33
N LYS A 276 11.41 -12.30 -4.46
CA LYS A 276 12.22 -13.23 -3.68
C LYS A 276 12.16 -12.88 -2.21
N LEU A 277 11.65 -13.81 -1.40
CA LEU A 277 11.75 -13.72 0.06
C LEU A 277 13.18 -14.06 0.46
N MET A 278 13.84 -13.13 1.12
CA MET A 278 15.22 -13.26 1.62
C MET A 278 15.26 -13.51 3.11
N ARG A 279 14.29 -13.00 3.87
CA ARG A 279 14.20 -13.15 5.33
C ARG A 279 12.81 -13.57 5.75
N TRP A 280 12.74 -14.51 6.68
CA TRP A 280 11.49 -15.01 7.25
C TRP A 280 11.46 -14.83 8.76
N TYR A 281 10.34 -14.32 9.25
CA TYR A 281 10.17 -13.93 10.64
C TYR A 281 9.17 -14.85 11.33
N ILE A 282 9.49 -15.20 12.57
CA ILE A 282 8.61 -15.94 13.47
C ILE A 282 8.51 -15.12 14.77
N PRO A 283 7.44 -14.33 14.96
CA PRO A 283 7.13 -13.75 16.25
C PRO A 283 6.71 -14.86 17.24
N THR A 284 6.90 -14.61 18.53
CA THR A 284 6.56 -15.56 19.60
C THR A 284 5.75 -14.88 20.70
N ASP A 285 5.04 -15.69 21.49
CA ASP A 285 4.36 -15.23 22.71
C ASP A 285 5.27 -15.22 23.95
N ILE A 286 6.59 -15.41 23.78
CA ILE A 286 7.55 -15.37 24.89
C ILE A 286 7.71 -13.91 25.31
N ALA A 287 7.24 -13.60 26.52
CA ALA A 287 7.32 -12.28 27.11
C ALA A 287 8.42 -12.20 28.18
N TYR A 288 9.17 -11.11 28.16
CA TYR A 288 10.07 -10.71 29.24
C TYR A 288 9.44 -9.62 30.11
N PRO A 289 9.92 -9.51 31.36
CA PRO A 289 9.40 -8.56 32.33
C PRO A 289 9.38 -7.11 31.84
N ASN A 290 8.52 -6.31 32.47
CA ASN A 290 8.43 -4.88 32.22
C ASN A 290 9.48 -4.05 32.96
N ASP A 291 10.45 -4.66 33.65
CA ASP A 291 11.53 -3.97 34.38
C ASP A 291 12.88 -4.09 33.65
N ILE A 292 12.87 -4.21 32.32
CA ILE A 292 14.10 -4.12 31.52
C ILE A 292 14.69 -2.71 31.65
N THR A 293 15.95 -2.66 32.07
CA THR A 293 16.76 -1.45 32.20
C THR A 293 18.04 -1.60 31.37
N LYS A 294 18.80 -0.50 31.24
CA LYS A 294 20.10 -0.53 30.54
C LYS A 294 21.08 -1.52 31.15
N GLU A 295 20.96 -1.79 32.45
CA GLU A 295 21.86 -2.66 33.21
C GLU A 295 21.55 -4.14 33.03
N ASN A 296 20.29 -4.52 32.77
CA ASN A 296 19.87 -5.93 32.71
C ASN A 296 19.43 -6.39 31.30
N VAL A 297 19.30 -5.49 30.33
CA VAL A 297 18.80 -5.80 28.97
C VAL A 297 19.60 -6.90 28.28
N SER A 298 20.92 -6.95 28.48
CA SER A 298 21.80 -7.96 27.89
C SER A 298 21.46 -9.39 28.31
N ILE A 299 20.91 -9.56 29.53
CA ILE A 299 20.45 -10.86 30.04
C ILE A 299 19.23 -11.33 29.23
N TYR A 300 18.29 -10.43 28.96
CA TYR A 300 17.07 -10.75 28.21
C TYR A 300 17.36 -10.92 26.72
N GLN A 301 18.28 -10.15 26.15
CA GLN A 301 18.78 -10.34 24.78
C GLN A 301 19.43 -11.71 24.61
N ALA A 302 20.25 -12.14 25.57
CA ALA A 302 20.87 -13.46 25.55
C ALA A 302 19.82 -14.59 25.62
N LYS A 303 18.79 -14.45 26.46
CA LYS A 303 17.67 -15.40 26.53
C LYS A 303 16.90 -15.44 25.21
N GLY A 304 16.55 -14.29 24.64
CA GLY A 304 15.82 -14.22 23.37
C GLY A 304 16.63 -14.84 22.22
N GLN A 305 17.94 -14.60 22.21
CA GLN A 305 18.85 -15.21 21.25
C GLN A 305 18.93 -16.73 21.38
N GLU A 306 18.84 -17.27 22.60
CA GLU A 306 18.78 -18.72 22.82
C GLU A 306 17.46 -19.31 22.32
N GLU A 307 16.32 -18.67 22.62
CA GLU A 307 15.01 -19.12 22.13
C GLU A 307 14.96 -19.14 20.60
N CYS A 308 15.47 -18.11 19.94
CA CYS A 308 15.52 -18.08 18.48
C CYS A 308 16.39 -19.19 17.89
N ARG A 309 17.52 -19.53 18.52
CA ARG A 309 18.38 -20.65 18.08
C ARG A 309 17.66 -22.01 18.17
N ARG A 310 16.68 -22.16 19.06
CA ARG A 310 15.88 -23.39 19.18
C ARG A 310 14.87 -23.56 18.05
N LEU A 311 14.50 -22.49 17.33
CA LEU A 311 13.60 -22.60 16.18
C LEU A 311 14.26 -23.34 15.01
N GLY A 312 15.58 -23.29 14.88
CA GLY A 312 16.29 -23.99 13.83
C GLY A 312 17.64 -23.37 13.52
N LYS A 313 18.35 -23.98 12.58
CA LYS A 313 19.70 -23.54 12.20
C LYS A 313 19.65 -22.12 11.62
N GLY A 314 20.39 -21.21 12.24
CA GLY A 314 20.63 -19.85 11.76
C GLY A 314 19.60 -18.81 12.19
N TYR A 315 18.49 -19.21 12.84
CA TYR A 315 17.59 -18.23 13.45
C TYR A 315 18.30 -17.46 14.57
N ARG A 316 18.04 -16.16 14.61
CA ARG A 316 18.56 -15.25 15.63
C ARG A 316 17.49 -14.27 16.09
N LEU A 317 17.73 -13.67 17.26
CA LEU A 317 16.90 -12.57 17.72
C LEU A 317 17.02 -11.41 16.72
N THR A 318 15.90 -10.75 16.44
CA THR A 318 15.86 -9.62 15.51
C THR A 318 16.72 -8.47 16.00
N GLU A 319 17.43 -7.82 15.07
CA GLU A 319 18.06 -6.52 15.28
C GLU A 319 17.11 -5.41 14.88
N MET A 320 17.50 -4.16 15.15
CA MET A 320 16.73 -2.98 14.76
C MET A 320 16.40 -3.01 13.26
N TYR A 321 17.38 -3.13 12.36
CA TYR A 321 17.15 -3.19 10.91
C TYR A 321 16.50 -4.48 10.40
N ASP A 322 16.26 -5.48 11.26
CA ASP A 322 15.37 -6.57 10.88
C ASP A 322 13.91 -6.17 11.03
N LEU A 323 13.59 -5.30 11.98
CA LEU A 323 12.22 -4.86 12.24
C LEU A 323 11.93 -3.53 11.54
N THR A 324 12.78 -2.53 11.73
CA THR A 324 12.54 -1.14 11.34
C THR A 324 13.82 -0.42 10.88
N TYR A 325 13.64 0.56 10.01
CA TYR A 325 14.51 1.71 9.83
C TYR A 325 13.74 2.92 10.36
N ASP A 326 14.01 3.30 11.60
CA ASP A 326 13.38 4.43 12.28
C ASP A 326 14.12 5.72 11.90
N VAL A 327 13.47 6.57 11.10
CA VAL A 327 14.05 7.81 10.58
C VAL A 327 14.45 8.76 11.71
N TYR A 328 13.69 8.79 12.80
CA TYR A 328 14.01 9.63 13.95
C TYR A 328 15.31 9.17 14.60
N TRP A 329 15.44 7.86 14.80
CA TRP A 329 16.63 7.24 15.39
C TRP A 329 17.88 7.41 14.52
N GLU A 330 17.72 7.33 13.19
CA GLU A 330 18.82 7.40 12.22
C GLU A 330 19.28 8.82 11.88
N MET A 331 18.35 9.78 11.85
CA MET A 331 18.65 11.17 11.44
C MET A 331 18.93 12.12 12.60
N GLY A 332 18.90 11.64 13.85
CA GLY A 332 19.42 12.36 15.02
C GLY A 332 18.83 13.76 15.25
N ASN A 333 17.54 13.96 14.93
CA ASN A 333 16.82 15.23 15.02
C ASN A 333 17.19 16.32 13.97
N LYS A 334 17.64 15.95 12.76
CA LYS A 334 17.72 16.94 11.66
C LYS A 334 16.36 17.31 11.06
N LEU A 335 15.39 16.44 11.24
CA LEU A 335 13.98 16.69 10.95
C LEU A 335 13.35 17.11 12.28
N GLY A 336 12.46 18.10 12.25
CA GLY A 336 11.83 18.70 13.43
C GLY A 336 11.02 17.72 14.29
N PRO A 337 10.10 18.20 15.15
CA PRO A 337 9.43 17.39 16.19
C PRO A 337 8.42 16.33 15.67
N THR A 338 8.57 15.85 14.43
CA THR A 338 7.58 15.08 13.69
C THR A 338 7.96 13.59 13.62
N VAL A 339 7.50 12.87 14.66
CA VAL A 339 7.12 11.44 14.80
C VAL A 339 8.07 10.35 14.25
N GLY A 340 8.51 9.47 15.16
CA GLY A 340 9.47 8.39 14.93
C GLY A 340 8.88 7.06 14.49
N SER A 341 8.43 6.98 13.24
CA SER A 341 7.88 5.74 12.68
C SER A 341 8.78 5.16 11.56
N ALA A 342 8.49 3.92 11.16
CA ALA A 342 9.17 3.23 10.08
C ALA A 342 9.01 3.94 8.73
N LEU A 343 10.12 4.18 8.02
CA LEU A 343 10.09 4.58 6.61
C LEU A 343 9.68 3.38 5.74
N ARG A 344 8.51 3.41 5.11
CA ARG A 344 8.10 2.38 4.14
C ARG A 344 9.06 2.30 2.98
N GLN A 345 9.77 1.20 2.90
CA GLN A 345 10.75 0.94 1.85
C GLN A 345 11.11 -0.55 1.82
N LEU A 346 11.63 -0.98 0.68
CA LEU A 346 12.07 -2.35 0.48
C LEU A 346 13.43 -2.49 1.18
N SER A 347 13.65 -3.65 1.78
CA SER A 347 14.94 -3.96 2.37
C SER A 347 16.01 -4.01 1.30
N TYR A 348 17.18 -3.48 1.64
CA TYR A 348 18.38 -3.54 0.81
C TYR A 348 19.58 -3.81 1.69
N ARG A 349 20.72 -4.13 1.08
CA ARG A 349 21.97 -4.39 1.77
C ARG A 349 22.94 -3.24 1.60
N LYS A 350 23.59 -2.83 2.68
CA LYS A 350 24.66 -1.85 2.68
C LYS A 350 25.83 -2.46 3.43
N ASP A 351 26.98 -2.54 2.76
CA ASP A 351 28.22 -3.09 3.34
C ASP A 351 28.05 -4.51 3.94
N GLY A 352 27.18 -5.32 3.32
CA GLY A 352 26.89 -6.69 3.71
C GLY A 352 25.75 -6.86 4.71
N GLU A 353 25.30 -5.77 5.35
CA GLU A 353 24.22 -5.76 6.35
C GLU A 353 22.89 -5.35 5.73
N TRP A 354 21.79 -5.89 6.26
CA TRP A 354 20.45 -5.47 5.86
C TRP A 354 20.10 -4.11 6.47
N VAL A 355 19.51 -3.26 5.65
CA VAL A 355 18.90 -1.99 6.02
C VAL A 355 17.41 -2.09 5.70
N SER A 356 16.59 -1.60 6.62
CA SER A 356 15.13 -1.73 6.58
C SER A 356 14.65 -3.16 6.87
N GLY A 357 13.49 -3.27 7.51
CA GLY A 357 12.96 -4.51 8.04
C GLY A 357 11.53 -4.81 7.64
N ILE A 358 10.95 -5.81 8.31
CA ILE A 358 9.61 -6.28 8.01
C ILE A 358 8.53 -5.20 8.22
N ILE A 359 8.67 -4.31 9.21
CA ILE A 359 7.69 -3.23 9.45
C ILE A 359 7.77 -2.16 8.36
N ASN A 360 8.97 -1.85 7.85
CA ASN A 360 9.12 -0.94 6.71
C ASN A 360 8.46 -1.49 5.44
N GLU A 361 8.53 -2.80 5.24
CA GLU A 361 7.93 -3.42 4.06
C GLU A 361 6.42 -3.58 4.20
N TRP A 362 5.95 -4.07 5.34
CA TRP A 362 4.58 -4.52 5.54
C TRP A 362 3.70 -3.54 6.32
N GLY A 363 4.26 -2.47 6.88
CA GLY A 363 3.56 -1.54 7.74
C GLY A 363 3.24 -2.16 9.11
N CYS A 364 2.12 -1.75 9.69
CA CYS A 364 1.71 -2.14 11.03
C CYS A 364 1.37 -3.64 11.11
N LEU A 365 2.16 -4.38 11.89
CA LEU A 365 2.04 -5.82 12.09
C LEU A 365 1.19 -6.17 13.31
N TYR A 366 1.07 -5.25 14.27
CA TYR A 366 0.37 -5.50 15.54
C TYR A 366 -1.11 -5.81 15.31
N ASN A 367 -1.49 -7.07 15.55
CA ASN A 367 -2.81 -7.62 15.31
C ASN A 367 -3.52 -7.96 16.63
N ASN A 368 -3.94 -6.94 17.37
CA ASN A 368 -4.72 -7.07 18.59
C ASN A 368 -5.94 -6.14 18.56
N GLY A 369 -6.99 -6.43 19.34
CA GLY A 369 -8.18 -5.59 19.45
C GLY A 369 -7.94 -4.16 19.95
N ARG A 370 -6.73 -3.85 20.46
CA ARG A 370 -6.29 -2.50 20.82
C ARG A 370 -5.44 -1.81 19.74
N SER A 371 -5.01 -2.55 18.72
CA SER A 371 -4.21 -2.01 17.62
C SER A 371 -5.03 -1.03 16.81
N ARG A 372 -4.43 0.09 16.44
CA ARG A 372 -5.08 1.04 15.54
C ARG A 372 -5.27 0.45 14.15
N CYS A 373 -4.49 -0.57 13.76
CA CYS A 373 -4.36 -0.93 12.35
C CYS A 373 -4.94 -2.31 11.97
N ARG A 374 -5.09 -3.30 12.88
CA ARG A 374 -5.73 -4.65 12.67
C ARG A 374 -5.65 -5.27 11.26
N ASN A 375 -4.52 -5.11 10.57
CA ASN A 375 -4.45 -5.33 9.12
C ASN A 375 -4.29 -6.79 8.70
N TYR A 376 -3.66 -7.58 9.58
CA TYR A 376 -3.25 -8.95 9.30
C TYR A 376 -3.85 -9.91 10.34
N PRO A 377 -5.18 -10.14 10.31
CA PRO A 377 -5.90 -10.90 11.32
C PRO A 377 -5.39 -12.34 11.51
N ASP A 378 -4.86 -12.93 10.44
CA ASP A 378 -4.37 -14.32 10.43
C ASP A 378 -2.85 -14.42 10.69
N SER A 379 -2.18 -13.30 10.96
CA SER A 379 -0.74 -13.29 11.22
C SER A 379 -0.42 -13.59 12.68
N ASP A 380 0.82 -14.02 12.91
CA ASP A 380 1.34 -14.38 14.24
C ASP A 380 1.80 -13.17 15.07
N TRP A 381 1.65 -11.95 14.56
CA TRP A 381 2.11 -10.71 15.20
C TRP A 381 1.06 -10.18 16.19
N SER A 382 0.90 -10.86 17.33
CA SER A 382 -0.12 -10.58 18.34
C SER A 382 0.26 -9.49 19.35
N HIS A 383 1.53 -9.06 19.36
CA HIS A 383 2.10 -8.13 20.34
C HIS A 383 2.70 -6.89 19.68
N ASP A 384 2.89 -5.84 20.49
CA ASP A 384 3.41 -4.54 20.04
C ASP A 384 4.95 -4.46 20.19
N TYR A 385 5.47 -4.58 21.40
CA TYR A 385 6.90 -4.34 21.66
C TYR A 385 7.75 -5.60 21.52
N TYR A 386 8.66 -5.60 20.55
CA TYR A 386 9.62 -6.70 20.33
C TYR A 386 11.04 -6.28 20.72
N LEU A 387 11.65 -7.05 21.62
CA LEU A 387 13.03 -6.90 22.06
C LEU A 387 13.99 -7.06 20.86
N ILE A 388 14.97 -6.16 20.76
CA ILE A 388 16.05 -6.25 19.76
C ILE A 388 17.36 -6.74 20.39
N ALA A 389 18.15 -7.45 19.60
CA ALA A 389 19.38 -8.11 20.06
C ALA A 389 20.49 -7.14 20.48
N THR A 390 20.56 -5.93 19.91
CA THR A 390 21.54 -4.92 20.28
C THR A 390 20.87 -3.66 20.83
N THR A 391 21.42 -3.12 21.93
CA THR A 391 20.99 -1.83 22.46
C THR A 391 21.79 -0.70 21.81
N ASN A 392 21.10 0.23 21.14
CA ASN A 392 21.71 1.43 20.59
C ASN A 392 21.42 2.63 21.52
N ILE A 393 22.40 3.52 21.68
CA ILE A 393 22.27 4.74 22.48
C ILE A 393 22.55 5.94 21.58
N VAL A 394 21.59 6.88 21.51
CA VAL A 394 21.72 8.12 20.75
C VAL A 394 21.54 9.33 21.65
N GLU A 395 22.26 10.41 21.34
CA GLU A 395 22.12 11.70 22.01
C GLU A 395 21.07 12.55 21.27
N VAL A 396 20.02 12.93 22.00
CA VAL A 396 18.87 13.65 21.44
C VAL A 396 18.84 15.09 22.00
N ARG A 397 18.78 16.08 21.09
CA ARG A 397 18.87 17.51 21.46
C ARG A 397 17.56 18.14 21.96
N VAL A 398 16.40 17.52 21.70
CA VAL A 398 15.08 18.14 21.90
C VAL A 398 14.70 18.30 23.38
N TRP A 399 15.35 17.55 24.29
CA TRP A 399 15.03 17.57 25.73
C TRP A 399 16.30 17.55 26.59
N LYS A 400 17.08 18.63 26.58
CA LYS A 400 18.30 18.82 27.41
C LYS A 400 19.41 17.77 27.20
N ASN A 401 19.79 17.45 25.96
CA ASN A 401 20.88 16.49 25.66
C ASN A 401 20.74 15.14 26.41
N ASN A 402 19.54 14.56 26.38
CA ASN A 402 19.31 13.27 27.02
C ASN A 402 19.82 12.12 26.13
N ARG A 403 20.46 11.12 26.75
CA ARG A 403 20.86 9.85 26.12
C ARG A 403 19.72 8.85 26.18
N ILE A 404 19.08 8.60 25.03
CA ILE A 404 18.00 7.62 24.90
C ILE A 404 18.62 6.29 24.46
N ALA A 405 18.18 5.19 25.08
CA ALA A 405 18.58 3.84 24.67
C ALA A 405 17.38 3.13 24.07
N SER A 406 17.60 2.38 22.99
CA SER A 406 16.59 1.51 22.39
C SER A 406 16.94 0.05 22.62
N TRP A 407 15.96 -0.72 23.05
CA TRP A 407 16.04 -2.18 23.18
C TRP A 407 14.77 -2.88 22.73
N HIS A 408 13.79 -2.14 22.21
CA HIS A 408 12.66 -2.71 21.50
C HIS A 408 12.28 -1.90 20.26
N VAL A 409 11.44 -2.50 19.43
CA VAL A 409 10.72 -1.84 18.34
C VAL A 409 9.23 -2.12 18.51
N SER A 410 8.39 -1.08 18.34
CA SER A 410 6.93 -1.23 18.25
C SER A 410 6.53 -1.83 16.90
N ALA A 411 5.72 -2.87 16.89
CA ALA A 411 5.13 -3.45 15.69
C ALA A 411 3.93 -2.67 15.16
N GLU A 412 3.45 -1.65 15.90
CA GLU A 412 2.39 -0.75 15.45
C GLU A 412 2.93 0.29 14.46
N GLY A 413 3.98 1.05 14.83
CA GLY A 413 4.52 2.11 13.97
C GLY A 413 6.00 1.96 13.60
N GLY A 414 6.71 0.98 14.18
CA GLY A 414 8.14 0.78 13.92
C GLY A 414 9.07 1.70 14.69
N GLU A 415 8.56 2.37 15.74
CA GLU A 415 9.31 3.22 16.66
C GLU A 415 10.37 2.39 17.41
N ALA A 416 11.63 2.83 17.41
CA ALA A 416 12.64 2.27 18.30
C ALA A 416 12.57 2.94 19.69
N GLY A 417 12.62 2.15 20.76
CA GLY A 417 12.40 2.69 22.10
C GLY A 417 12.94 1.83 23.24
N GLY A 418 12.78 2.37 24.44
CA GLY A 418 13.06 1.70 25.70
C GLY A 418 12.02 2.13 26.73
N GLY A 419 11.65 1.24 27.64
CA GLY A 419 10.62 1.55 28.64
C GLY A 419 10.20 0.35 29.47
N SER A 420 9.31 0.61 30.42
CA SER A 420 8.81 -0.39 31.37
C SER A 420 7.53 -1.06 30.85
N LEU A 421 7.67 -1.88 29.80
CA LEU A 421 6.59 -2.57 29.10
C LEU A 421 6.92 -4.05 28.94
N PRO A 422 5.95 -4.97 28.79
CA PRO A 422 6.26 -6.35 28.43
C PRO A 422 6.91 -6.40 27.04
N HIS A 423 8.05 -7.09 26.94
CA HIS A 423 8.81 -7.20 25.70
C HIS A 423 8.74 -8.62 25.17
N TYR A 424 8.28 -8.76 23.93
CA TYR A 424 8.20 -10.05 23.24
C TYR A 424 9.43 -10.26 22.37
N ILE A 425 9.61 -11.45 21.80
CA ILE A 425 10.69 -11.71 20.85
C ILE A 425 10.16 -12.14 19.50
N ALA A 426 10.85 -11.64 18.46
CA ALA A 426 10.72 -12.11 17.11
C ALA A 426 12.07 -12.68 16.66
N CYS A 427 12.01 -13.76 15.91
CA CYS A 427 13.18 -14.44 15.39
C CYS A 427 13.22 -14.29 13.87
N VAL A 428 14.38 -13.97 13.32
CA VAL A 428 14.59 -13.84 11.89
C VAL A 428 15.51 -14.96 11.39
N SER A 429 15.21 -15.47 10.20
CA SER A 429 16.03 -16.45 9.49
C SER A 429 17.44 -15.89 9.21
N PRO A 430 18.45 -16.75 9.00
CA PRO A 430 19.81 -16.33 8.71
C PRO A 430 19.94 -15.52 7.41
#